data_AF-A0A356W100-F1
#
_entry.id   AF-A0A356W100-F1
#
_cell.length_a   1.000
_cell.length_b   1.000
_cell.length_c   1.000
_cell.angle_alpha   90.00
_cell.angle_beta   90.00
_cell.angle_gamma   90.00
#
_symmetry.space_group_name_H-M   'P 1'
#
loop_
_entity.id
_entity.type
_entity.pdbx_description
1 polymer ?
#
loop_
_entity_poly.entity_id
_entity_poly.type
_entity_poly.pdbx_seq_one_letter_code
_entity_poly.pdbx_strand_id
1 'polypeptide(L)'
;MIKAKTERVRFSQAAAGPAKALARQAAAFTAGLLFARAVVFGHYAPFAVAAVAAAPYPLLWSAVLGGALGYLLPSAVSVPVHCLAALLAAAAIRWTLNDLARLRMHPAFAPCAAFFPMLVTALSIVLISGSDAATTALYLAEALLAGAAAYFFRRTAAAVQSGRTPGEWSTQEIACGAFSGGILLLSLAGLTVGGVSLGRVAAIVAVLFAARYGGVGGGSVAGVAAGLAFSLAQPGLSYLSGAYALGGL
;
A
#
# COMPACT_ATOMS: atom_id res chain seq x y z
N MET A 1 18.13 -52.54 -25.45
CA MET A 1 17.76 -52.39 -24.02
C MET A 1 17.90 -50.93 -23.63
N ILE A 2 16.79 -50.17 -23.62
CA ILE A 2 16.79 -48.73 -23.32
C ILE A 2 16.44 -48.56 -21.84
N LYS A 3 17.41 -48.04 -21.07
CA LYS A 3 17.32 -47.88 -19.62
C LYS A 3 16.57 -46.57 -19.31
N ALA A 4 15.27 -46.67 -19.03
CA ALA A 4 14.46 -45.53 -18.61
C ALA A 4 14.93 -45.00 -17.25
N LYS A 5 15.41 -43.75 -17.23
CA LYS A 5 15.82 -43.03 -16.02
C LYS A 5 14.58 -42.47 -15.34
N THR A 6 14.00 -43.24 -14.41
CA THR A 6 12.89 -42.78 -13.57
C THR A 6 13.41 -41.76 -12.55
N GLU A 7 13.29 -40.49 -12.90
CA GLU A 7 13.54 -39.36 -11.99
C GLU A 7 12.39 -39.30 -10.97
N ARG A 8 12.66 -39.73 -9.73
CA ARG A 8 11.69 -39.63 -8.63
C ARG A 8 11.54 -38.17 -8.23
N VAL A 9 10.53 -37.51 -8.77
CA VAL A 9 10.12 -36.17 -8.32
C VAL A 9 9.61 -36.29 -6.88
N ARG A 10 10.33 -35.68 -5.91
CA ARG A 10 9.91 -35.65 -4.50
C ARG A 10 8.61 -34.83 -4.39
N PHE A 11 7.51 -35.48 -4.00
CA PHE A 11 6.20 -34.86 -3.74
C PHE A 11 6.25 -33.65 -2.78
N SER A 12 7.29 -33.51 -1.96
CA SER A 12 7.52 -32.35 -1.10
C SER A 12 7.88 -31.06 -1.87
N GLN A 13 8.50 -31.15 -3.05
CA GLN A 13 8.75 -29.98 -3.91
C GLN A 13 7.53 -29.62 -4.76
N ALA A 14 6.72 -30.61 -5.15
CA ALA A 14 5.47 -30.42 -5.89
C ALA A 14 4.39 -29.72 -5.03
N ALA A 15 4.35 -29.98 -3.72
CA ALA A 15 3.45 -29.30 -2.78
C ALA A 15 3.96 -27.93 -2.29
N ALA A 16 5.27 -27.68 -2.36
CA ALA A 16 5.86 -26.39 -1.98
C ALA A 16 5.52 -25.25 -2.97
N GLY A 17 5.30 -25.58 -4.24
CA GLY A 17 4.82 -24.65 -5.27
C GLY A 17 3.45 -24.04 -4.95
N PRO A 18 2.37 -24.84 -4.82
CA PRO A 18 1.03 -24.34 -4.50
C PRO A 18 0.95 -23.72 -3.10
N ALA A 19 1.67 -24.23 -2.11
CA ALA A 19 1.71 -23.62 -0.77
C ALA A 19 2.31 -22.20 -0.78
N LYS A 20 3.39 -21.98 -1.54
CA LYS A 20 3.98 -20.63 -1.72
C LYS A 20 3.07 -19.70 -2.52
N ALA A 21 2.36 -20.23 -3.53
CA ALA A 21 1.39 -19.45 -4.30
C ALA A 21 0.20 -19.00 -3.43
N LEU A 22 -0.33 -19.91 -2.61
CA LEU A 22 -1.40 -19.63 -1.66
C LEU A 22 -0.94 -18.62 -0.59
N ALA A 23 0.27 -18.77 -0.05
CA ALA A 23 0.83 -17.83 0.91
C ALA A 23 0.97 -16.41 0.32
N ARG A 24 1.38 -16.29 -0.96
CA ARG A 24 1.44 -15.00 -1.65
C ARG A 24 0.06 -14.39 -1.85
N GLN A 25 -0.94 -15.20 -2.23
CA GLN A 25 -2.33 -14.76 -2.37
C GLN A 25 -2.94 -14.30 -1.04
N ALA A 26 -2.70 -15.07 0.03
CA ALA A 26 -3.09 -14.68 1.38
C ALA A 26 -2.40 -13.38 1.80
N ALA A 27 -1.10 -13.24 1.55
CA ALA A 27 -0.37 -12.01 1.87
C ALA A 27 -0.91 -10.80 1.09
N ALA A 28 -1.22 -10.95 -0.20
CA ALA A 28 -1.81 -9.87 -1.00
C ALA A 28 -3.23 -9.52 -0.57
N PHE A 29 -4.02 -10.51 -0.16
CA PHE A 29 -5.34 -10.31 0.42
C PHE A 29 -5.26 -9.53 1.74
N THR A 30 -4.41 -9.96 2.67
CA THR A 30 -4.22 -9.29 3.96
C THR A 30 -3.65 -7.90 3.77
N ALA A 31 -2.70 -7.71 2.85
CA ALA A 31 -2.18 -6.39 2.52
C ALA A 31 -3.27 -5.47 1.96
N GLY A 32 -4.09 -5.95 1.02
CA GLY A 32 -5.24 -5.19 0.50
C GLY A 32 -6.24 -4.78 1.60
N LEU A 33 -6.52 -5.71 2.51
CA LEU A 33 -7.40 -5.46 3.67
C LEU A 33 -6.79 -4.44 4.64
N LEU A 34 -5.51 -4.55 4.95
CA LEU A 34 -4.80 -3.60 5.80
C LEU A 34 -4.76 -2.21 5.14
N PHE A 35 -4.45 -2.11 3.85
CA PHE A 35 -4.41 -0.83 3.15
C PHE A 35 -5.79 -0.16 3.06
N ALA A 36 -6.89 -0.92 3.01
CA ALA A 36 -8.25 -0.35 3.11
C ALA A 36 -8.56 0.25 4.48
N ARG A 37 -7.84 -0.19 5.54
CA ARG A 37 -8.00 0.34 6.90
C ARG A 37 -7.01 1.44 7.26
N ALA A 38 -6.05 1.75 6.39
CA ALA A 38 -5.17 2.90 6.57
C ALA A 38 -5.98 4.19 6.27
N VAL A 39 -6.55 4.80 7.31
CA VAL A 39 -7.35 6.01 7.19
C VAL A 39 -6.46 7.26 7.35
N VAL A 40 -6.68 8.23 6.48
CA VAL A 40 -6.01 9.54 6.42
C VAL A 40 -7.06 10.66 6.48
N PHE A 41 -6.68 11.78 7.08
CA PHE A 41 -7.54 12.91 7.46
C PHE A 41 -8.79 12.48 8.26
N GLY A 42 -8.68 11.41 9.05
CA GLY A 42 -9.76 10.87 9.89
C GLY A 42 -10.87 10.11 9.16
N HIS A 43 -11.06 10.31 7.85
CA HIS A 43 -12.22 9.80 7.11
C HIS A 43 -11.93 9.21 5.72
N TYR A 44 -10.73 9.33 5.17
CA TYR A 44 -10.39 8.93 3.80
C TYR A 44 -9.48 7.71 3.78
N ALA A 45 -9.68 6.77 2.85
CA ALA A 45 -8.87 5.55 2.79
C ALA A 45 -8.42 5.24 1.35
N PRO A 46 -7.49 6.02 0.77
CA PRO A 46 -7.09 5.88 -0.64
C PRO A 46 -6.17 4.68 -0.94
N PHE A 47 -5.59 4.05 0.10
CA PHE A 47 -4.45 3.16 -0.09
C PHE A 47 -4.79 1.78 -0.65
N ALA A 48 -6.01 1.27 -0.46
CA ALA A 48 -6.38 -0.01 -1.07
C ALA A 48 -6.49 0.11 -2.59
N VAL A 49 -7.02 1.24 -3.09
CA VAL A 49 -7.07 1.54 -4.53
C VAL A 49 -5.65 1.63 -5.09
N ALA A 50 -4.75 2.31 -4.36
CA ALA A 50 -3.34 2.38 -4.71
C ALA A 50 -2.65 1.00 -4.72
N ALA A 51 -2.95 0.14 -3.75
CA ALA A 51 -2.42 -1.22 -3.68
C ALA A 51 -2.92 -2.10 -4.83
N VAL A 52 -4.21 -2.03 -5.16
CA VAL A 52 -4.80 -2.71 -6.33
C VAL A 52 -4.19 -2.18 -7.63
N ALA A 53 -3.95 -0.87 -7.73
CA ALA A 53 -3.27 -0.29 -8.88
C ALA A 53 -1.82 -0.80 -8.98
N ALA A 54 -1.13 -1.06 -7.86
CA ALA A 54 0.26 -1.47 -7.84
C ALA A 54 0.52 -3.00 -7.91
N ALA A 55 -0.44 -3.85 -7.50
CA ALA A 55 -0.26 -5.29 -7.30
C ALA A 55 0.19 -6.07 -8.57
N PRO A 56 0.96 -7.16 -8.50
CA PRO A 56 1.18 -8.02 -9.67
C PRO A 56 -0.13 -8.71 -10.12
N TYR A 57 -0.33 -8.91 -11.42
CA TYR A 57 -1.56 -9.48 -12.01
C TYR A 57 -2.07 -10.79 -11.36
N PRO A 58 -1.23 -11.81 -11.08
CA PRO A 58 -1.70 -13.04 -10.44
C PRO A 58 -2.26 -12.85 -9.02
N LEU A 59 -2.03 -11.69 -8.41
CA LEU A 59 -2.44 -11.33 -7.05
C LEU A 59 -3.49 -10.20 -7.04
N LEU A 60 -3.87 -9.69 -8.22
CA LEU A 60 -4.79 -8.55 -8.37
C LEU A 60 -6.14 -8.86 -7.74
N TRP A 61 -6.74 -10.01 -8.08
CA TRP A 61 -8.04 -10.39 -7.55
C TRP A 61 -8.03 -10.62 -6.04
N SER A 62 -6.93 -11.16 -5.49
CA SER A 62 -6.77 -11.30 -4.04
C SER A 62 -6.71 -9.93 -3.34
N ALA A 63 -5.98 -8.97 -3.91
CA ALA A 63 -5.89 -7.61 -3.38
C ALA A 63 -7.23 -6.86 -3.50
N VAL A 64 -7.97 -7.04 -4.60
CA VAL A 64 -9.32 -6.48 -4.81
C VAL A 64 -10.29 -7.02 -3.77
N LEU A 65 -10.32 -8.33 -3.56
CA LEU A 65 -11.17 -8.97 -2.56
C LEU A 65 -10.81 -8.52 -1.15
N GLY A 66 -9.51 -8.45 -0.82
CA GLY A 66 -9.03 -7.96 0.47
C GLY A 66 -9.40 -6.51 0.72
N GLY A 67 -9.22 -5.64 -0.28
CA GLY A 67 -9.59 -4.23 -0.20
C GLY A 67 -11.10 -3.99 -0.10
N ALA A 68 -11.90 -4.73 -0.89
CA ALA A 68 -13.35 -4.67 -0.81
C ALA A 68 -13.86 -5.12 0.57
N LEU A 69 -13.36 -6.24 1.09
CA LEU A 69 -13.69 -6.70 2.45
C LEU A 69 -13.23 -5.72 3.51
N GLY A 70 -12.06 -5.09 3.34
CA GLY A 70 -11.55 -4.05 4.22
C GLY A 70 -12.46 -2.81 4.27
N TYR A 71 -13.07 -2.42 3.16
CA TYR A 71 -14.06 -1.33 3.12
C TYR A 71 -15.45 -1.74 3.64
N LEU A 72 -15.81 -3.03 3.54
CA LEU A 72 -17.05 -3.59 4.09
C LEU A 72 -16.99 -3.74 5.63
N LEU A 73 -15.80 -3.89 6.20
CA LEU A 73 -15.60 -3.94 7.64
C LEU A 73 -15.84 -2.56 8.29
N PRO A 74 -16.53 -2.49 9.44
CA PRO A 74 -16.82 -1.23 10.13
C PRO A 74 -15.52 -0.43 10.36
N SER A 75 -15.43 0.72 9.68
CA SER A 75 -14.28 1.62 9.73
C SER A 75 -14.79 3.07 9.69
N ALA A 76 -13.99 4.01 10.18
CA ALA A 76 -14.33 5.44 10.30
C ALA A 76 -14.45 6.21 8.95
N VAL A 77 -14.55 5.48 7.84
CA VAL A 77 -14.62 6.03 6.49
C VAL A 77 -16.01 6.62 6.28
N SER A 78 -16.07 7.92 5.95
CA SER A 78 -17.33 8.66 5.82
C SER A 78 -18.20 8.17 4.65
N VAL A 79 -17.58 7.75 3.54
CA VAL A 79 -18.29 7.25 2.35
C VAL A 79 -17.56 6.05 1.75
N PRO A 80 -17.74 4.83 2.30
CA PRO A 80 -17.07 3.61 1.80
C PRO A 80 -17.35 3.33 0.31
N VAL A 81 -18.47 3.83 -0.21
CA VAL A 81 -18.96 3.60 -1.58
C VAL A 81 -18.03 4.22 -2.64
N HIS A 82 -17.44 5.41 -2.41
CA HIS A 82 -16.55 6.01 -3.42
C HIS A 82 -15.23 5.26 -3.54
N CYS A 83 -14.64 4.86 -2.41
CA CYS A 83 -13.43 4.05 -2.38
C CYS A 83 -13.66 2.69 -3.04
N LEU A 84 -14.84 2.09 -2.84
CA LEU A 84 -15.20 0.82 -3.44
C LEU A 84 -15.43 0.96 -4.97
N ALA A 85 -16.11 2.03 -5.40
CA ALA A 85 -16.27 2.35 -6.82
C ALA A 85 -14.92 2.61 -7.51
N ALA A 86 -14.04 3.40 -6.90
CA ALA A 86 -12.70 3.66 -7.40
C ALA A 86 -11.83 2.40 -7.43
N LEU A 87 -11.96 1.51 -6.44
CA LEU A 87 -11.28 0.23 -6.39
C LEU A 87 -11.69 -0.70 -7.54
N LEU A 88 -12.98 -0.81 -7.82
CA LEU A 88 -13.50 -1.59 -8.95
C LEU A 88 -13.10 -0.97 -10.29
N ALA A 89 -13.13 0.35 -10.41
CA ALA A 89 -12.67 1.06 -11.61
C ALA A 89 -11.16 0.84 -11.86
N ALA A 90 -10.32 0.93 -10.82
CA ALA A 90 -8.90 0.64 -10.92
C ALA A 90 -8.64 -0.84 -11.30
N ALA A 91 -9.42 -1.77 -10.75
CA ALA A 91 -9.36 -3.18 -11.12
C ALA A 91 -9.75 -3.40 -12.60
N ALA A 92 -10.84 -2.75 -13.06
CA ALA A 92 -11.30 -2.83 -14.45
C ALA A 92 -10.27 -2.27 -15.42
N ILE A 93 -9.70 -1.09 -15.15
CA ILE A 93 -8.63 -0.48 -15.96
C ILE A 93 -7.43 -1.42 -16.07
N ARG A 94 -7.03 -2.07 -14.98
CA ARG A 94 -5.92 -3.01 -15.00
C ARG A 94 -6.24 -4.33 -15.67
N TRP A 95 -7.48 -4.77 -15.59
CA TRP A 95 -7.94 -5.97 -16.26
C TRP A 95 -7.97 -5.77 -17.78
N THR A 96 -8.52 -4.66 -18.26
CA THR A 96 -8.57 -4.31 -19.70
C THR A 96 -7.20 -4.03 -20.29
N LEU A 97 -6.30 -3.39 -19.53
CA LEU A 97 -4.96 -3.04 -20.01
C LEU A 97 -3.92 -4.14 -19.75
N ASN A 98 -4.32 -5.32 -19.27
CA ASN A 98 -3.39 -6.43 -19.03
C ASN A 98 -2.71 -6.93 -20.30
N ASP A 99 -3.39 -6.86 -21.45
CA ASP A 99 -2.84 -7.27 -22.74
C ASP A 99 -1.83 -6.28 -23.32
N LEU A 100 -1.83 -5.02 -22.84
CA LEU A 100 -0.89 -4.00 -23.30
C LEU A 100 0.38 -4.00 -22.43
N ALA A 101 1.28 -4.96 -22.70
CA ALA A 101 2.56 -5.08 -22.01
C ALA A 101 3.39 -3.78 -22.03
N ARG A 102 3.33 -2.98 -23.12
CA ARG A 102 4.03 -1.68 -23.21
C ARG A 102 3.55 -0.65 -22.18
N LEU A 103 2.24 -0.54 -21.95
CA LEU A 103 1.71 0.40 -20.96
C LEU A 103 1.96 -0.08 -19.53
N ARG A 104 1.87 -1.39 -19.29
CA ARG A 104 2.15 -1.99 -17.97
C ARG A 104 3.58 -1.74 -17.49
N MET A 105 4.54 -1.69 -18.42
CA MET A 105 5.96 -1.47 -18.13
C MET A 105 6.30 -0.01 -17.81
N HIS A 106 5.39 0.93 -18.11
CA HIS A 106 5.66 2.33 -17.83
C HIS A 106 5.47 2.63 -16.32
N PRO A 107 6.47 3.21 -15.62
CA PRO A 107 6.35 3.54 -14.20
C PRO A 107 5.18 4.49 -13.85
N ALA A 108 4.72 5.29 -14.81
CA ALA A 108 3.58 6.20 -14.63
C ALA A 108 2.21 5.49 -14.70
N PHE A 109 2.15 4.23 -15.12
CA PHE A 109 0.87 3.54 -15.27
C PHE A 109 0.17 3.29 -13.93
N ALA A 110 0.91 2.86 -12.91
CA ALA A 110 0.36 2.62 -11.57
C ALA A 110 -0.25 3.87 -10.92
N PRO A 111 0.46 5.03 -10.86
CA PRO A 111 -0.10 6.25 -10.28
C PRO A 111 -1.32 6.75 -11.07
N CYS A 112 -1.28 6.75 -12.41
CA CYS A 112 -2.42 7.18 -13.22
C CYS A 112 -3.66 6.29 -13.00
N ALA A 113 -3.47 4.96 -12.93
CA ALA A 113 -4.56 4.01 -12.72
C ALA A 113 -5.23 4.12 -11.33
N ALA A 114 -4.57 4.70 -10.33
CA ALA A 114 -5.17 5.02 -9.04
C ALA A 114 -5.73 6.45 -9.00
N PHE A 115 -5.01 7.42 -9.57
CA PHE A 115 -5.34 8.84 -9.52
C PHE A 115 -6.64 9.15 -10.26
N PHE A 116 -6.79 8.72 -11.52
CA PHE A 116 -7.96 9.10 -12.32
C PHE A 116 -9.28 8.56 -11.75
N PRO A 117 -9.40 7.27 -11.37
CA PRO A 117 -10.63 6.76 -10.75
C PRO A 117 -10.98 7.46 -9.44
N MET A 118 -9.99 7.72 -8.59
CA MET A 118 -10.20 8.45 -7.34
C MET A 118 -10.64 9.88 -7.60
N LEU A 119 -10.01 10.58 -8.54
CA LEU A 119 -10.36 11.95 -8.88
C LEU A 119 -11.78 12.06 -9.43
N VAL A 120 -12.17 11.19 -10.36
CA VAL A 120 -13.51 11.21 -10.98
C VAL A 120 -14.60 10.89 -9.95
N THR A 121 -14.39 9.88 -9.10
CA THR A 121 -15.34 9.52 -8.05
C THR A 121 -15.47 10.61 -6.98
N ALA A 122 -14.35 11.19 -6.56
CA ALA A 122 -14.34 12.28 -5.59
C ALA A 122 -14.99 13.57 -6.14
N LEU A 123 -14.71 13.92 -7.40
CA LEU A 123 -15.33 15.08 -8.04
C LEU A 123 -16.85 14.91 -8.19
N SER A 124 -17.31 13.69 -8.44
CA SER A 124 -18.74 13.35 -8.50
C SER A 124 -19.43 13.62 -7.15
N ILE A 125 -18.79 13.25 -6.02
CA ILE A 125 -19.31 13.55 -4.68
C ILE A 125 -19.39 15.06 -4.44
N VAL A 126 -18.33 15.80 -4.80
CA VAL A 126 -18.27 17.26 -4.64
C VAL A 126 -19.39 17.96 -5.41
N LEU A 127 -19.63 17.53 -6.66
CA LEU A 127 -20.68 18.07 -7.53
C LEU A 127 -22.09 17.80 -6.99
N ILE A 128 -22.34 16.59 -6.47
CA ILE A 128 -23.66 16.18 -5.97
C ILE A 128 -23.95 16.78 -4.59
N SER A 129 -22.94 16.84 -3.73
CA SER A 129 -23.10 17.23 -2.33
C SER A 129 -23.02 18.74 -2.11
N GLY A 130 -22.67 19.54 -3.14
CA GLY A 130 -22.48 20.99 -3.00
C GLY A 130 -21.39 21.34 -2.00
N SER A 131 -20.24 20.66 -2.10
CA SER A 131 -19.18 20.71 -1.08
C SER A 131 -18.41 22.05 -1.08
N ASP A 132 -17.96 22.46 0.11
CA ASP A 132 -17.15 23.66 0.31
C ASP A 132 -15.73 23.51 -0.31
N ALA A 133 -15.04 24.63 -0.51
CA ALA A 133 -13.70 24.67 -1.10
C ALA A 133 -12.69 23.81 -0.31
N ALA A 134 -12.81 23.79 1.02
CA ALA A 134 -11.95 23.00 1.90
C ALA A 134 -12.12 21.48 1.69
N THR A 135 -13.37 21.01 1.58
CA THR A 135 -13.67 19.59 1.31
C THR A 135 -13.22 19.16 -0.09
N THR A 136 -13.34 20.05 -1.07
CA THR A 136 -12.86 19.80 -2.44
C THR A 136 -11.33 19.64 -2.46
N ALA A 137 -10.61 20.46 -1.72
CA ALA A 137 -9.16 20.34 -1.58
C ALA A 137 -8.74 19.02 -0.91
N LEU A 138 -9.48 18.55 0.11
CA LEU A 138 -9.21 17.26 0.77
C LEU A 138 -9.43 16.07 -0.16
N TYR A 139 -10.49 16.09 -0.98
CA TYR A 139 -10.75 15.07 -2.00
C TYR A 139 -9.68 15.06 -3.10
N LEU A 140 -9.18 16.24 -3.50
CA LEU A 140 -8.06 16.33 -4.43
C LEU A 140 -6.77 15.78 -3.81
N ALA A 141 -6.51 16.11 -2.54
CA ALA A 141 -5.38 15.57 -1.79
C ALA A 141 -5.46 14.05 -1.65
N GLU A 142 -6.66 13.50 -1.44
CA GLU A 142 -6.90 12.05 -1.40
C GLU A 142 -6.54 11.39 -2.74
N ALA A 143 -7.00 11.94 -3.87
CA ALA A 143 -6.68 11.41 -5.19
C ALA A 143 -5.17 11.45 -5.48
N LEU A 144 -4.51 12.58 -5.15
CA LEU A 144 -3.06 12.72 -5.28
C LEU A 144 -2.31 11.71 -4.39
N LEU A 145 -2.76 11.51 -3.16
CA LEU A 145 -2.19 10.56 -2.22
C LEU A 145 -2.33 9.12 -2.73
N ALA A 146 -3.47 8.76 -3.32
CA ALA A 146 -3.69 7.47 -3.97
C ALA A 146 -2.68 7.23 -5.11
N GLY A 147 -2.48 8.24 -5.97
CA GLY A 147 -1.50 8.18 -7.06
C GLY A 147 -0.07 8.02 -6.54
N ALA A 148 0.34 8.85 -5.59
CA ALA A 148 1.68 8.79 -5.00
C ALA A 148 1.94 7.44 -4.30
N ALA A 149 0.98 6.95 -3.52
CA ALA A 149 1.08 5.64 -2.88
C ALA A 149 1.19 4.50 -3.90
N ALA A 150 0.45 4.56 -5.01
CA ALA A 150 0.52 3.54 -6.06
C ALA A 150 1.91 3.49 -6.72
N TYR A 151 2.57 4.63 -6.89
CA TYR A 151 3.95 4.68 -7.36
C TYR A 151 4.92 4.00 -6.38
N PHE A 152 4.86 4.36 -5.09
CA PHE A 152 5.71 3.76 -4.06
C PHE A 152 5.49 2.25 -3.94
N PHE A 153 4.24 1.80 -3.94
CA PHE A 153 3.90 0.38 -3.91
C PHE A 153 4.40 -0.36 -5.14
N ARG A 154 4.25 0.21 -6.35
CA ARG A 154 4.73 -0.43 -7.58
C ARG A 154 6.24 -0.59 -7.57
N ARG A 155 6.96 0.44 -7.12
CA ARG A 155 8.42 0.43 -7.04
C ARG A 155 8.93 -0.58 -6.02
N THR A 156 8.31 -0.60 -4.85
CA THR A 156 8.61 -1.57 -3.78
C THR A 156 8.33 -3.00 -4.25
N ALA A 157 7.18 -3.23 -4.88
CA ALA A 157 6.83 -4.54 -5.41
C ALA A 157 7.77 -4.99 -6.54
N ALA A 158 8.26 -4.08 -7.39
CA ALA A 158 9.25 -4.37 -8.42
C ALA A 158 10.62 -4.72 -7.81
N ALA A 159 11.07 -3.95 -6.81
CA ALA A 159 12.31 -4.22 -6.08
C ALA A 159 12.27 -5.60 -5.38
N VAL A 160 11.16 -5.93 -4.71
CA VAL A 160 10.97 -7.26 -4.08
C VAL A 160 10.94 -8.39 -5.11
N GLN A 161 10.33 -8.19 -6.27
CA GLN A 161 10.27 -9.20 -7.34
C GLN A 161 11.61 -9.40 -8.05
N SER A 162 12.49 -8.41 -8.04
CA SER A 162 13.83 -8.52 -8.62
C SER A 162 14.72 -9.55 -7.90
N GLY A 163 14.33 -9.99 -6.70
CA GLY A 163 15.06 -11.00 -5.92
C GLY A 163 16.41 -10.51 -5.38
N ARG A 164 16.71 -9.21 -5.56
CA ARG A 164 17.95 -8.58 -5.12
C ARG A 164 17.99 -8.48 -3.60
N THR A 165 19.17 -8.74 -3.05
CA THR A 165 19.43 -8.62 -1.63
C THR A 165 19.16 -7.18 -1.15
N PRO A 166 18.61 -6.95 0.06
CA PRO A 166 18.27 -5.60 0.53
C PRO A 166 19.42 -4.60 0.52
N GLY A 167 20.68 -5.07 0.59
CA GLY A 167 21.88 -4.23 0.50
C GLY A 167 22.22 -3.74 -0.91
N GLU A 168 21.59 -4.28 -1.95
CA GLU A 168 21.77 -3.83 -3.35
C GLU A 168 20.72 -2.81 -3.78
N TRP A 169 19.71 -2.56 -2.94
CA TRP A 169 18.64 -1.64 -3.27
C TRP A 169 19.18 -0.22 -3.34
N SER A 170 18.73 0.52 -4.34
CA SER A 170 19.00 1.95 -4.43
C SER A 170 18.37 2.69 -3.25
N THR A 171 18.94 3.83 -2.86
CA THR A 171 18.36 4.72 -1.83
C THR A 171 16.88 5.03 -2.10
N GLN A 172 16.51 5.16 -3.39
CA GLN A 172 15.14 5.44 -3.78
C GLN A 172 14.20 4.22 -3.59
N GLU A 173 14.67 2.98 -3.76
CA GLU A 173 13.90 1.76 -3.48
C GLU A 173 13.71 1.54 -1.99
N ILE A 174 14.76 1.79 -1.20
CA ILE A 174 14.69 1.79 0.27
C ILE A 174 13.66 2.81 0.75
N ALA A 175 13.66 4.01 0.17
CA ALA A 175 12.67 5.03 0.47
C ALA A 175 11.25 4.60 0.14
N CYS A 176 11.01 4.08 -1.08
CA CYS A 176 9.70 3.58 -1.47
C CYS A 176 9.22 2.46 -0.54
N GLY A 177 10.13 1.57 -0.13
CA GLY A 177 9.84 0.48 0.81
C GLY A 177 9.48 1.01 2.20
N ALA A 178 10.23 1.99 2.71
CA ALA A 178 9.97 2.64 4.00
C ALA A 178 8.59 3.36 4.00
N PHE A 179 8.26 4.09 2.93
CA PHE A 179 6.93 4.69 2.77
C PHE A 179 5.82 3.64 2.73
N SER A 180 6.03 2.56 1.97
CA SER A 180 5.04 1.48 1.87
C SER A 180 4.82 0.78 3.22
N GLY A 181 5.90 0.56 3.97
CA GLY A 181 5.87 0.02 5.33
C GLY A 181 5.20 0.97 6.32
N GLY A 182 5.48 2.28 6.23
CA GLY A 182 4.84 3.31 7.06
C GLY A 182 3.31 3.33 6.88
N ILE A 183 2.82 3.22 5.64
CA ILE A 183 1.38 3.12 5.36
C ILE A 183 0.79 1.81 5.91
N LEU A 184 1.54 0.70 5.85
CA LEU A 184 1.10 -0.56 6.45
C LEU A 184 0.97 -0.43 7.98
N LEU A 185 1.93 0.23 8.62
CA LEU A 185 1.90 0.51 10.07
C LEU A 185 0.77 1.47 10.44
N LEU A 186 0.41 2.39 9.54
CA LEU A 186 -0.73 3.29 9.70
C LEU A 186 -2.05 2.51 9.85
N SER A 187 -2.21 1.42 9.10
CA SER A 187 -3.36 0.52 9.26
C SER A 187 -3.48 -0.07 10.68
N LEU A 188 -2.33 -0.32 11.33
CA LEU A 188 -2.26 -0.83 12.70
C LEU A 188 -2.35 0.29 13.75
N ALA A 189 -2.28 1.57 13.35
CA ALA A 189 -2.34 2.69 14.27
C ALA A 189 -3.68 2.77 15.02
N GLY A 190 -4.76 2.34 14.38
CA GLY A 190 -6.10 2.27 14.97
C GLY A 190 -6.26 1.18 16.04
N LEU A 191 -5.30 0.25 16.18
CA LEU A 191 -5.30 -0.77 17.23
C LEU A 191 -4.67 -0.20 18.51
N THR A 192 -5.51 0.30 19.41
CA THR A 192 -5.10 0.75 20.74
C THR A 192 -5.35 -0.35 21.77
N VAL A 193 -4.32 -0.69 22.55
CA VAL A 193 -4.42 -1.61 23.69
C VAL A 193 -3.98 -0.83 24.93
N GLY A 194 -4.90 -0.63 25.88
CA GLY A 194 -4.59 0.08 27.14
C GLY A 194 -4.15 1.54 26.96
N GLY A 195 -4.61 2.23 25.91
CA GLY A 195 -4.23 3.64 25.63
C GLY A 195 -2.94 3.81 24.83
N VAL A 196 -2.20 2.72 24.55
CA VAL A 196 -1.01 2.73 23.70
C VAL A 196 -1.36 2.17 22.31
N SER A 197 -1.03 2.91 21.26
CA SER A 197 -1.22 2.46 19.87
C SER A 197 -0.12 1.50 19.46
N LEU A 198 -0.49 0.25 19.14
CA LEU A 198 0.45 -0.77 18.66
C LEU A 198 1.17 -0.33 17.38
N GLY A 199 0.47 0.38 16.48
CA GLY A 199 1.07 0.91 15.26
C GLY A 199 2.18 1.93 15.53
N ARG A 200 2.04 2.77 16.56
CA ARG A 200 3.07 3.76 16.93
C ARG A 200 4.32 3.10 17.51
N VAL A 201 4.15 2.08 18.35
CA VAL A 201 5.28 1.31 18.91
C VAL A 201 6.02 0.56 17.79
N ALA A 202 5.27 -0.11 16.91
CA ALA A 202 5.84 -0.81 15.77
C ALA A 202 6.59 0.15 14.82
N ALA A 203 6.10 1.38 14.64
CA ALA A 203 6.80 2.39 13.85
C ALA A 203 8.12 2.84 14.46
N ILE A 204 8.18 3.06 15.78
CA ILE A 204 9.46 3.39 16.44
C ILE A 204 10.46 2.25 16.23
N VAL A 205 10.02 1.00 16.43
CA VAL A 205 10.88 -0.18 16.22
C VAL A 205 11.34 -0.28 14.76
N ALA A 206 10.46 -0.02 13.80
CA ALA A 206 10.78 -0.03 12.38
C ALA A 206 11.79 1.06 12.00
N VAL A 207 11.67 2.27 12.55
CA VAL A 207 12.63 3.38 12.34
C VAL A 207 13.99 3.00 12.94
N LEU A 208 14.03 2.49 14.17
CA LEU A 208 15.28 2.04 14.81
C LEU A 208 15.93 0.89 14.05
N PHE A 209 15.14 -0.04 13.53
CA PHE A 209 15.63 -1.13 12.69
C PHE A 209 16.19 -0.58 11.37
N ALA A 210 15.49 0.34 10.71
CA ALA A 210 15.96 1.00 9.50
C ALA A 210 17.24 1.82 9.73
N ALA A 211 17.38 2.47 10.88
CA ALA A 211 18.62 3.15 11.28
C ALA A 211 19.76 2.16 11.53
N ARG A 212 19.48 1.01 12.15
CA ARG A 212 20.49 -0.03 12.45
C ARG A 212 21.03 -0.72 11.19
N TYR A 213 20.18 -1.01 10.22
CA TYR A 213 20.58 -1.76 9.01
C TYR A 213 20.84 -0.89 7.78
N GLY A 214 20.22 0.29 7.70
CA GLY A 214 20.36 1.25 6.59
C GLY A 214 21.18 2.50 6.93
N GLY A 215 21.76 2.57 8.14
CA GLY A 215 22.50 3.73 8.63
C GLY A 215 21.64 4.99 8.72
N VAL A 216 22.31 6.15 8.75
CA VAL A 216 21.65 7.47 8.87
C VAL A 216 20.63 7.70 7.74
N GLY A 217 20.94 7.27 6.51
CA GLY A 217 20.02 7.41 5.37
C GLY A 217 18.74 6.58 5.52
N GLY A 218 18.86 5.32 5.97
CA GLY A 218 17.69 4.46 6.21
C GLY A 218 16.82 4.95 7.37
N GLY A 219 17.45 5.37 8.47
CA GLY A 219 16.76 5.96 9.62
C GLY A 219 15.99 7.22 9.25
N SER A 220 16.64 8.15 8.54
CA SER A 220 16.05 9.45 8.17
C SER A 220 14.81 9.26 7.31
N VAL A 221 14.90 8.39 6.31
CA VAL A 221 13.80 8.16 5.38
C VAL A 221 12.64 7.41 6.06
N ALA A 222 12.94 6.42 6.91
CA ALA A 222 11.92 5.73 7.69
C ALA A 222 11.23 6.68 8.70
N GLY A 223 11.99 7.55 9.36
CA GLY A 223 11.49 8.55 10.31
C GLY A 223 10.57 9.56 9.63
N VAL A 224 10.98 10.12 8.49
CA VAL A 224 10.16 11.04 7.68
C VAL A 224 8.91 10.34 7.16
N ALA A 225 9.03 9.11 6.65
CA ALA A 225 7.88 8.35 6.15
C ALA A 225 6.85 8.05 7.25
N ALA A 226 7.32 7.59 8.42
CA ALA A 226 6.45 7.35 9.57
C ALA A 226 5.82 8.65 10.07
N GLY A 227 6.62 9.72 10.21
CA GLY A 227 6.15 11.03 10.64
C GLY A 227 5.05 11.57 9.73
N LEU A 228 5.24 11.53 8.42
CA LEU A 228 4.23 11.94 7.44
C LEU A 228 2.96 11.08 7.52
N ALA A 229 3.11 9.75 7.60
CA ALA A 229 1.97 8.84 7.69
C ALA A 229 1.10 9.13 8.94
N PHE A 230 1.72 9.29 10.11
CA PHE A 230 0.99 9.58 11.35
C PHE A 230 0.45 11.00 11.42
N SER A 231 1.15 11.99 10.85
CA SER A 231 0.67 13.38 10.79
C SER A 231 -0.64 13.49 10.01
N LEU A 232 -0.78 12.69 8.96
CA LEU A 232 -1.95 12.68 8.10
C LEU A 232 -3.12 11.92 8.72
N ALA A 233 -2.88 10.96 9.62
CA ALA A 233 -3.95 10.17 10.22
C ALA A 233 -4.65 10.84 11.41
N GLN A 234 -3.99 11.76 12.14
CA GLN A 234 -4.58 12.35 13.35
C GLN A 234 -4.41 13.88 13.42
N PRO A 235 -5.50 14.65 13.30
CA PRO A 235 -5.47 16.10 13.52
C PRO A 235 -5.01 16.43 14.95
N GLY A 236 -4.05 17.34 15.10
CA GLY A 236 -3.63 17.89 16.40
C GLY A 236 -2.36 17.28 17.02
N LEU A 237 -1.72 16.29 16.38
CA LEU A 237 -0.48 15.68 16.86
C LEU A 237 0.75 15.97 16.00
N SER A 238 0.77 17.13 15.32
CA SER A 238 1.88 17.54 14.42
C SER A 238 3.25 17.60 15.10
N TYR A 239 3.31 17.70 16.44
CA TYR A 239 4.57 17.63 17.18
C TYR A 239 5.17 16.21 17.19
N LEU A 240 4.32 15.16 17.19
CA LEU A 240 4.80 13.78 17.15
C LEU A 240 5.39 13.43 15.78
N SER A 241 4.84 13.97 14.68
CA SER A 241 5.41 13.73 13.35
C SER A 241 6.81 14.32 13.19
N GLY A 242 7.05 15.50 13.77
CA GLY A 242 8.39 16.08 13.89
C GLY A 242 9.34 15.22 14.72
N ALA A 243 8.86 14.62 15.82
CA ALA A 243 9.67 13.72 16.65
C ALA A 243 10.05 12.42 15.92
N TYR A 244 9.16 11.84 15.10
CA TYR A 244 9.49 10.68 14.26
C TYR A 244 10.53 11.00 13.19
N ALA A 245 10.44 12.18 12.55
CA ALA A 245 11.40 12.61 11.55
C ALA A 245 12.78 12.89 12.18
N LEU A 246 12.81 13.60 13.31
CA LEU A 246 14.04 13.87 14.06
C LEU A 246 14.67 12.60 14.64
N GLY A 247 13.87 11.67 15.18
CA GLY A 247 14.36 10.41 15.72
C GLY A 247 14.92 9.43 14.68
N GLY A 248 14.71 9.72 13.39
CA GLY A 248 15.33 8.98 12.30
C GLY A 248 16.70 9.50 11.87
N LEU A 249 17.03 10.76 12.18
CA LEU A 249 18.32 11.41 11.87
C LEU A 249 19.40 10.97 12.86
#